data_AF-A0A960FNP1-F1
#
_entry.id   AF-A0A960FNP1-F1
#
_cell.length_a   1.000
_cell.length_b   1.000
_cell.length_c   1.000
_cell.angle_alpha   90.00
_cell.angle_beta   90.00
_cell.angle_gamma   90.00
#
_symmetry.space_group_name_H-M   'P 1'
#
loop_
_entity.id
_entity.type
_entity.pdbx_description
1 polymer ?
#
loop_
_entity_poly.entity_id
_entity_poly.type
_entity_poly.pdbx_seq_one_letter_code
_entity_poly.pdbx_strand_id
1 'polypeptide(L)'
;IDDPVLYDEMQRRLAETVDEITARGIAVVLVLSPPIEAGRVDGVSPSQAQPESDPARMALWNQLLEEIAASRPTVTTVDLAGYVASRTDDARLRPDGIHFTDETALEVAEWLGPEVARVLAELGIQTPVTHVER
;
A
#
# COMPACT_ATOMS: atom_id res chain seq x y z
N ILE A 1 -12.20 1.93 -9.27
CA ILE A 1 -13.21 1.82 -8.18
C ILE A 1 -14.13 3.03 -8.17
N ASP A 2 -14.23 3.68 -9.33
CA ASP A 2 -14.99 4.86 -9.68
C ASP A 2 -16.48 4.59 -9.87
N ASP A 3 -16.88 3.32 -9.94
CA ASP A 3 -18.27 2.88 -9.78
C ASP A 3 -18.69 3.01 -8.31
N PRO A 4 -19.72 3.81 -7.97
CA PRO A 4 -20.12 4.03 -6.57
C PRO A 4 -20.58 2.77 -5.84
N VAL A 5 -21.24 1.83 -6.53
CA VAL A 5 -21.70 0.58 -5.91
C VAL A 5 -20.51 -0.29 -5.55
N LEU A 6 -19.51 -0.36 -6.43
CA LEU A 6 -18.26 -1.04 -6.14
C LEU A 6 -17.49 -0.35 -5.01
N TYR A 7 -17.43 0.99 -4.99
CA TYR A 7 -16.78 1.75 -3.92
C TYR A 7 -17.39 1.43 -2.56
N ASP A 8 -18.73 1.53 -2.45
CA ASP A 8 -19.46 1.26 -1.20
C ASP A 8 -19.25 -0.18 -0.72
N GLU A 9 -19.27 -1.16 -1.63
CA GLU A 9 -19.05 -2.56 -1.29
C GLU A 9 -17.60 -2.82 -0.85
N MET A 10 -16.62 -2.20 -1.49
CA MET A 10 -15.22 -2.30 -1.08
C MET A 10 -15.00 -1.65 0.29
N GLN A 11 -15.58 -0.48 0.52
CA GLN A 11 -15.51 0.23 1.80
C GLN A 11 -16.11 -0.64 2.91
N ARG A 12 -17.31 -1.18 2.70
CA ARG A 12 -18.00 -2.06 3.65
C ARG A 12 -17.15 -3.29 3.99
N ARG A 13 -16.68 -4.03 2.98
CA ARG A 13 -15.89 -5.27 3.19
C ARG A 13 -14.57 -5.01 3.89
N LEU A 14 -13.86 -3.94 3.51
CA LEU A 14 -12.58 -3.61 4.13
C LEU A 14 -12.80 -3.16 5.58
N ALA A 15 -13.81 -2.33 5.84
CA ALA A 15 -14.19 -1.92 7.19
C ALA A 15 -14.50 -3.13 8.07
N GLU A 16 -15.35 -4.06 7.61
CA GLU A 16 -15.67 -5.30 8.34
C GLU A 16 -14.42 -6.12 8.66
N THR A 17 -13.53 -6.29 7.69
CA THR A 17 -12.29 -7.06 7.87
C THR A 17 -11.38 -6.40 8.91
N VAL A 18 -11.20 -5.08 8.82
CA VAL A 18 -10.38 -4.31 9.77
C VAL A 18 -10.99 -4.34 11.18
N ASP A 19 -12.32 -4.24 11.30
CA ASP A 19 -13.03 -4.30 12.57
C ASP A 19 -12.90 -5.69 13.21
N GLU A 20 -12.96 -6.76 12.43
CA GLU A 20 -12.75 -8.14 12.93
C GLU A 20 -11.33 -8.38 13.45
N ILE A 21 -10.32 -7.79 12.82
CA ILE A 21 -8.91 -7.88 13.25
C ILE A 21 -8.70 -7.04 14.52
N THR A 22 -9.15 -5.79 14.50
CA THR A 22 -8.96 -4.86 15.61
C THR A 22 -9.76 -5.25 16.86
N ALA A 23 -10.90 -5.92 16.72
CA ALA A 23 -11.65 -6.52 17.83
C ALA A 23 -10.85 -7.57 18.63
N ARG A 24 -9.76 -8.12 18.06
CA ARG A 24 -8.85 -9.06 18.72
C ARG A 24 -7.67 -8.36 19.41
N GLY A 25 -7.68 -7.02 19.47
CA GLY A 25 -6.58 -6.22 20.02
C GLY A 25 -5.37 -6.13 19.09
N ILE A 26 -5.53 -6.45 17.80
CA ILE A 26 -4.46 -6.39 16.81
C ILE A 26 -4.53 -5.03 16.09
N ALA A 27 -3.42 -4.31 16.07
CA ALA A 27 -3.31 -3.08 15.28
C ALA A 27 -3.15 -3.39 13.79
N VAL A 28 -3.67 -2.52 12.94
CA VAL A 28 -3.63 -2.69 11.49
C VAL A 28 -2.87 -1.54 10.85
N VAL A 29 -1.92 -1.86 9.97
CA VAL A 29 -1.27 -0.89 9.09
C VAL A 29 -1.76 -1.14 7.67
N LEU A 30 -2.43 -0.14 7.09
CA LEU A 30 -2.89 -0.17 5.70
C LEU A 30 -1.80 0.45 4.81
N VAL A 31 -1.38 -0.26 3.76
CA VAL A 31 -0.31 0.19 2.86
C VAL A 31 -0.93 0.93 1.67
N LEU A 32 -0.62 2.21 1.51
CA LEU A 32 -1.07 3.00 0.36
C LEU A 32 -0.33 2.54 -0.89
N SER A 33 -1.07 2.23 -1.94
CA SER A 33 -0.52 1.57 -3.13
C SER A 33 -0.12 2.60 -4.21
N PRO A 34 1.06 2.50 -4.82
CA PRO A 34 1.45 3.36 -5.92
C PRO A 34 0.55 3.15 -7.16
N PRO A 35 0.46 4.12 -8.08
CA PRO A 35 -0.11 3.90 -9.40
C PRO A 35 0.55 2.71 -10.11
N ILE A 36 -0.25 1.98 -10.88
CA ILE A 36 0.21 0.86 -11.72
C ILE A 36 0.29 1.27 -13.18
N GLU A 37 1.11 0.57 -13.96
CA GLU A 37 1.18 0.70 -15.42
C GLU A 37 1.15 -0.69 -16.06
N ALA A 38 -0.05 -1.24 -16.23
CA ALA A 38 -0.24 -2.54 -16.85
C ALA A 38 0.23 -2.54 -18.30
N GLY A 39 0.77 -3.68 -18.74
CA GLY A 39 1.30 -3.85 -20.09
C GLY A 39 2.70 -3.29 -20.29
N ARG A 40 3.35 -2.75 -19.25
CA ARG A 40 4.80 -2.53 -19.26
C ARG A 40 5.51 -3.89 -19.37
N VAL A 41 6.57 -3.94 -20.17
CA VAL A 41 7.39 -5.16 -20.33
C VAL A 41 8.85 -4.75 -20.22
N ASP A 42 9.58 -5.39 -19.31
CA ASP A 42 11.00 -5.14 -19.05
C ASP A 42 11.35 -3.65 -18.88
N GLY A 43 10.49 -2.91 -18.16
CA GLY A 43 10.67 -1.49 -17.90
C GLY A 43 10.18 -0.55 -19.02
N VAL A 44 9.68 -1.11 -20.13
CA VAL A 44 9.21 -0.32 -21.29
C VAL A 44 7.69 -0.18 -21.25
N SER A 45 7.20 1.05 -21.15
CA SER A 45 5.78 1.39 -21.14
C SER A 45 5.06 0.95 -22.43
N PRO A 46 3.78 0.57 -22.35
CA PRO A 46 2.98 0.26 -23.52
C PRO A 46 2.78 1.51 -24.40
N SER A 47 2.60 1.33 -25.70
CA SER A 47 2.34 2.44 -26.63
C SER A 47 0.98 3.11 -26.44
N GLN A 48 0.07 2.44 -25.72
CA GLN A 48 -1.24 2.94 -25.35
C GLN A 48 -1.44 2.73 -23.85
N ALA A 49 -1.94 3.76 -23.17
CA ALA A 49 -2.34 3.67 -21.78
C ALA A 49 -3.47 2.64 -21.65
N GLN A 50 -3.35 1.80 -20.63
CA GLN A 50 -4.36 0.80 -20.38
C GLN A 50 -5.43 1.31 -19.39
N PRO A 51 -6.73 0.98 -19.59
CA PRO A 51 -7.81 1.52 -18.73
C PRO A 51 -7.71 1.14 -17.25
N GLU A 52 -7.08 0.01 -16.92
CA GLU A 52 -6.88 -0.44 -15.54
C GLU A 52 -5.80 0.37 -14.81
N SER A 53 -4.93 1.05 -15.55
CA SER A 53 -3.81 1.88 -15.09
C SER A 53 -4.21 3.33 -14.86
N ASP A 54 -5.51 3.64 -14.89
CA ASP A 54 -6.01 4.97 -14.55
C ASP A 54 -5.57 5.35 -13.12
N PRO A 55 -4.69 6.36 -12.94
CA PRO A 55 -4.18 6.74 -11.63
C PRO A 55 -5.29 7.22 -10.69
N ALA A 56 -6.42 7.71 -11.21
CA ALA A 56 -7.55 8.11 -10.37
C ALA A 56 -8.15 6.93 -9.60
N ARG A 57 -8.08 5.70 -10.15
CA ARG A 57 -8.57 4.50 -9.48
C ARG A 57 -7.72 4.14 -8.26
N MET A 58 -6.40 4.28 -8.37
CA MET A 58 -5.47 4.04 -7.26
C MET A 58 -5.53 5.16 -6.22
N ALA A 59 -5.73 6.40 -6.65
CA ALA A 59 -5.95 7.52 -5.74
C ALA A 59 -7.22 7.33 -4.90
N LEU A 60 -8.35 6.95 -5.52
CA LEU A 60 -9.58 6.63 -4.80
C LEU A 60 -9.39 5.46 -3.83
N TRP A 61 -8.61 4.44 -4.21
CA TRP A 61 -8.32 3.31 -3.33
C TRP A 61 -7.55 3.77 -2.09
N ASN A 62 -6.50 4.56 -2.27
CA ASN A 62 -5.71 5.08 -1.16
C ASN A 62 -6.55 6.00 -0.26
N GLN A 63 -7.41 6.84 -0.84
CA GLN A 63 -8.36 7.65 -0.07
C GLN A 63 -9.27 6.79 0.82
N LEU A 64 -9.81 5.69 0.29
CA LEU A 64 -10.63 4.76 1.07
C LEU A 64 -9.85 4.14 2.24
N LEU A 65 -8.57 3.78 2.05
CA LEU A 65 -7.70 3.29 3.12
C LEU A 65 -7.49 4.34 4.22
N GLU A 66 -7.24 5.58 3.83
CA GLU A 66 -7.08 6.72 4.74
C GLU A 66 -8.36 7.00 5.53
N GLU A 67 -9.53 6.98 4.88
CA GLU A 67 -10.84 7.13 5.52
C GLU A 67 -11.09 6.06 6.59
N ILE A 68 -10.74 4.81 6.30
CA ILE A 68 -10.89 3.67 7.24
C ILE A 68 -9.94 3.81 8.42
N ALA A 69 -8.70 4.25 8.19
CA ALA A 69 -7.72 4.48 9.25
C ALA A 69 -8.13 5.64 10.16
N ALA A 70 -8.56 6.77 9.57
CA ALA A 70 -8.94 7.98 10.30
C ALA A 70 -10.10 7.76 11.29
N SER A 71 -10.97 6.78 11.02
CA SER A 71 -12.11 6.47 11.90
C SER A 71 -11.80 5.43 13.00
N ARG A 72 -10.55 4.94 13.11
CA ARG A 72 -10.19 3.84 14.02
C ARG A 72 -8.89 4.12 14.79
N PRO A 73 -8.88 4.09 16.13
CA PRO A 73 -7.73 4.48 16.92
C PRO A 73 -6.53 3.52 16.83
N THR A 74 -6.73 2.28 16.40
CA THR A 74 -5.69 1.23 16.30
C THR A 74 -5.31 0.91 14.85
N VAL A 75 -5.70 1.78 13.91
CA VAL A 75 -5.42 1.62 12.48
C VAL A 75 -4.67 2.84 11.99
N THR A 76 -3.62 2.62 11.19
CA THR A 76 -2.82 3.68 10.59
C THR A 76 -2.43 3.31 9.17
N THR A 77 -1.86 4.25 8.43
CA THR A 77 -1.42 4.07 7.04
C THR A 77 0.09 4.20 6.92
N VAL A 78 0.68 3.49 5.95
CA VAL A 78 2.06 3.71 5.50
C VAL A 78 2.09 4.03 4.00
N ASP A 79 2.79 5.11 3.64
CA ASP A 79 2.72 5.71 2.30
C ASP A 79 3.76 5.12 1.33
N LEU A 80 3.56 3.85 0.94
CA LEU A 80 4.38 3.23 -0.10
C LEU A 80 4.20 3.93 -1.46
N ALA A 81 3.03 4.50 -1.72
CA ALA A 81 2.76 5.28 -2.93
C ALA A 81 3.71 6.48 -3.06
N GLY A 82 3.82 7.29 -2.01
CA GLY A 82 4.74 8.43 -1.93
C GLY A 82 6.21 8.01 -2.00
N TYR A 83 6.58 6.90 -1.37
CA TYR A 83 7.93 6.34 -1.50
C TYR A 83 8.28 6.01 -2.94
N VAL A 84 7.44 5.25 -3.64
CA VAL A 84 7.68 4.88 -5.05
C VAL A 84 7.67 6.12 -5.94
N ALA A 85 6.78 7.09 -5.70
CA ALA A 85 6.76 8.35 -6.44
C ALA A 85 8.04 9.19 -6.27
N SER A 86 8.75 9.05 -5.15
CA SER A 86 10.04 9.71 -4.90
C SER A 86 11.22 9.04 -5.63
N ARG A 87 11.02 7.84 -6.18
CA ARG A 87 12.05 7.05 -6.86
C ARG A 87 12.09 7.37 -8.36
N THR A 88 13.30 7.53 -8.90
CA THR A 88 13.50 7.74 -10.34
C THR A 88 13.64 6.43 -11.12
N ASP A 89 13.69 5.30 -10.44
CA ASP A 89 14.02 3.98 -10.99
C ASP A 89 12.86 2.99 -10.88
N ASP A 90 11.62 3.48 -10.90
CA ASP A 90 10.42 2.66 -10.83
C ASP A 90 10.37 1.54 -11.89
N ALA A 91 10.83 1.81 -13.12
CA ALA A 91 10.88 0.79 -14.17
C ALA A 91 11.84 -0.38 -13.84
N ARG A 92 12.85 -0.16 -12.99
CA ARG A 92 13.73 -1.22 -12.47
C ARG A 92 13.07 -1.94 -11.30
N LEU A 93 12.43 -1.20 -10.40
CA LEU A 93 11.73 -1.77 -9.25
C LEU A 93 10.55 -2.64 -9.71
N ARG A 94 9.75 -2.15 -10.65
CA ARG A 94 8.53 -2.76 -11.18
C ARG A 94 8.60 -2.86 -12.70
N PRO A 95 9.32 -3.87 -13.25
CA PRO A 95 9.55 -3.99 -14.69
C PRO A 95 8.27 -4.26 -15.50
N ASP A 96 7.24 -4.82 -14.87
CA ASP A 96 5.90 -5.00 -15.47
C ASP A 96 4.92 -3.87 -15.11
N GLY A 97 5.40 -2.84 -14.39
CA GLY A 97 4.63 -1.68 -13.96
C GLY A 97 3.68 -1.94 -12.79
N ILE A 98 3.70 -3.15 -12.22
CA ILE A 98 2.77 -3.58 -11.17
C ILE A 98 3.55 -4.17 -9.99
N HIS A 99 4.34 -5.21 -10.23
CA HIS A 99 4.97 -6.02 -9.20
C HIS A 99 6.43 -5.64 -9.01
N PHE A 100 6.87 -5.61 -7.75
CA PHE A 100 8.29 -5.67 -7.47
C PHE A 100 8.83 -7.07 -7.84
N THR A 101 10.07 -7.13 -8.31
CA THR A 101 10.80 -8.40 -8.42
C THR A 101 11.16 -8.92 -7.02
N ASP A 102 11.52 -10.20 -6.89
CA ASP A 102 11.99 -10.76 -5.61
C ASP A 102 13.14 -9.94 -5.00
N GLU A 103 14.09 -9.51 -5.82
CA GLU A 103 15.23 -8.69 -5.39
C GLU A 103 14.80 -7.28 -4.95
N THR A 104 13.99 -6.61 -5.77
CA THR A 104 13.59 -5.22 -5.51
C THR A 104 12.52 -5.12 -4.42
N ALA A 105 11.76 -6.18 -4.17
CA ALA A 105 10.88 -6.28 -3.01
C ALA A 105 11.67 -6.25 -1.70
N LEU A 106 12.85 -6.90 -1.66
CA LEU A 106 13.75 -6.81 -0.50
C LEU A 106 14.33 -5.39 -0.35
N GLU A 107 14.73 -4.75 -1.45
CA GLU A 107 15.18 -3.34 -1.43
C GLU A 107 14.09 -2.42 -0.88
N VAL A 108 12.85 -2.54 -1.34
CA VAL A 108 11.71 -1.75 -0.84
C VAL A 108 11.41 -2.09 0.62
N ALA A 109 11.57 -3.34 1.04
CA ALA A 109 11.35 -3.77 2.42
C ALA A 109 12.35 -3.15 3.41
N GLU A 110 13.57 -2.79 2.98
CA GLU A 110 14.53 -2.06 3.82
C GLU A 110 13.99 -0.69 4.26
N TRP A 111 13.11 -0.08 3.46
CA TRP A 111 12.38 1.13 3.83
C TRP A 111 11.03 0.82 4.50
N LEU A 112 10.23 -0.07 3.92
CA LEU A 112 8.85 -0.32 4.36
C LEU A 112 8.80 -0.91 5.79
N GLY A 113 9.73 -1.78 6.15
CA GLY A 113 9.80 -2.39 7.49
C GLY A 113 9.94 -1.35 8.61
N PRO A 114 10.99 -0.49 8.57
CA PRO A 114 11.15 0.61 9.52
C PRO A 114 9.96 1.58 9.54
N GLU A 115 9.35 1.87 8.39
CA GLU A 115 8.19 2.76 8.33
C GLU A 115 6.95 2.16 8.99
N VAL A 116 6.70 0.86 8.82
CA VAL A 116 5.64 0.14 9.55
C VAL A 116 5.87 0.24 11.06
N ALA A 117 7.12 0.05 11.52
CA ALA A 117 7.45 0.20 12.94
C ALA A 117 7.25 1.65 13.43
N ARG A 118 7.63 2.65 12.62
CA ARG A 118 7.45 4.08 12.93
C ARG A 118 5.97 4.44 13.12
N VAL A 119 5.11 4.06 12.18
CA VAL A 119 3.68 4.41 12.25
C VAL A 119 2.96 3.67 13.39
N LEU A 120 3.40 2.46 13.74
CA LEU A 120 2.91 1.76 14.94
C LEU A 120 3.35 2.45 16.23
N ALA A 121 4.60 2.93 16.30
CA ALA A 121 5.08 3.68 17.45
C ALA A 121 4.32 4.99 17.68
N GLU A 122 3.87 5.65 16.60
CA GLU A 122 3.02 6.85 16.66
C GLU A 122 1.63 6.56 17.26
N LEU A 123 1.13 5.33 17.12
CA LEU A 123 -0.06 4.83 17.81
C LEU A 123 0.21 4.40 19.27
N GLY A 124 1.44 4.53 19.76
CA GLY A 124 1.85 4.05 21.08
C GLY A 124 2.07 2.54 21.15
N ILE A 125 2.15 1.85 20.00
CA ILE A 125 2.36 0.40 19.92
C ILE A 125 3.85 0.15 19.68
N GLN A 126 4.52 -0.47 20.65
CA GLN A 126 5.91 -0.89 20.49
C GLN A 126 5.97 -2.25 19.80
N THR A 127 6.64 -2.31 18.65
CA THR A 127 7.02 -3.58 18.03
C THR A 127 8.19 -4.19 18.79
N PRO A 128 8.13 -5.45 19.24
CA PRO A 128 9.31 -6.13 19.77
C PRO A 128 10.34 -6.24 18.66
N VAL A 129 11.49 -5.59 18.82
CA VAL A 129 12.63 -5.75 17.90
C VAL A 129 13.24 -7.11 18.19
N THR A 130 12.88 -8.13 17.42
CA THR A 130 13.64 -9.37 17.36
C THR A 130 14.92 -9.08 16.58
N HIS A 131 16.04 -8.90 17.29
CA HIS A 131 17.36 -9.06 16.67
C HIS A 131 17.44 -10.48 16.10
N VAL A 132 17.39 -10.59 14.77
CA VAL A 132 17.88 -11.77 14.09
C VAL A 132 19.38 -11.56 13.95
N GLU A 133 20.15 -12.12 14.87
CA GLU A 133 21.59 -12.29 14.68
C GLU A 133 21.79 -13.08 13.39
N ARG A 134 22.55 -12.52 12.44
CA ARG A 134 23.05 -13.24 11.26
C ARG A 134 24.30 -14.03 11.61
#